data_AF-S9UKZ9-F1
#
_entry.id   AF-S9UKZ9-F1
#
_cell.length_a   1.000
_cell.length_b   1.000
_cell.length_c   1.000
_cell.angle_alpha   90.00
_cell.angle_beta   90.00
_cell.angle_gamma   90.00
#
_symmetry.space_group_name_H-M   'P 1'
#
loop_
_entity.id
_entity.type
_entity.pdbx_description
1 polymer ?
#
loop_
_entity_poly.entity_id
_entity_poly.type
_entity_poly.pdbx_seq_one_letter_code
_entity_poly.pdbx_strand_id
1 'polypeptide(L)'
;MDVMCGYFDRWFKALNFTTPVILLAHSFGSFISAHFTMRCDPSLVKMLIFVDPWGVHRGSHKNYKQTTLTNKFLLYLFYSHRPLSLLRSSGPIGPYLMRKSRPDLANNWKDFLGNVKIMHDYIYHCNALEPPMGEELFKVCCHYDVAATEPLQDVMPTHWSKEIPIGFIFGETSCYDATEPKALADLMGKDGFTVAVDTVPNAGHQVFSDNVTEFNERAYNMIQNIELLLR
;
A
#
# COMPACT_ATOMS: atom_id res chain seq x y z
N MET A 1 6.74 13.71 4.82
CA MET A 1 5.51 13.42 4.06
C MET A 1 4.85 14.64 3.44
N ASP A 2 5.11 15.86 3.92
CA ASP A 2 4.42 17.09 3.48
C ASP A 2 4.47 17.34 1.97
N VAL A 3 5.61 17.10 1.32
CA VAL A 3 5.74 17.25 -0.15
C VAL A 3 4.76 16.34 -0.89
N MET A 4 4.68 15.07 -0.50
CA MET A 4 3.80 14.10 -1.16
C MET A 4 2.32 14.39 -0.89
N CYS A 5 1.97 14.70 0.36
CA CYS A 5 0.62 15.12 0.70
C CYS A 5 0.23 16.40 -0.08
N GLY A 6 1.16 17.33 -0.27
CA GLY A 6 0.94 18.53 -1.08
C GLY A 6 0.72 18.25 -2.57
N TYR A 7 1.38 17.25 -3.16
CA TYR A 7 1.06 16.80 -4.52
C TYR A 7 -0.31 16.15 -4.59
N PHE A 8 -0.67 15.32 -3.60
CA PHE A 8 -1.95 14.64 -3.57
C PHE A 8 -3.11 15.64 -3.41
N ASP A 9 -2.95 16.64 -2.54
CA ASP A 9 -3.88 17.76 -2.37
C ASP A 9 -4.07 18.57 -3.67
N ARG A 10 -2.98 18.89 -4.38
CA ARG A 10 -3.08 19.55 -5.70
C ARG A 10 -3.83 18.70 -6.72
N TRP A 11 -3.65 17.38 -6.69
CA TRP A 11 -4.36 16.46 -7.57
C TRP A 11 -5.87 16.43 -7.25
N PHE A 12 -6.24 16.36 -5.97
CA PHE A 12 -7.63 16.49 -5.52
C PHE A 12 -8.27 17.81 -5.99
N LYS A 13 -7.56 18.93 -5.83
CA LYS A 13 -8.02 20.25 -6.29
C LYS A 13 -8.18 20.32 -7.81
N ALA A 14 -7.26 19.72 -8.56
CA ALA A 14 -7.33 19.68 -10.02
C ALA A 14 -8.51 18.82 -10.53
N LEU A 15 -8.84 17.73 -9.83
CA LEU A 15 -9.99 16.90 -10.17
C LEU A 15 -11.33 17.51 -9.75
N ASN A 16 -11.33 18.45 -8.81
CA ASN A 16 -12.49 19.22 -8.38
C ASN A 16 -13.70 18.33 -8.03
N PHE A 17 -13.47 17.34 -7.15
CA PHE A 17 -14.53 16.45 -6.68
C PHE A 17 -15.65 17.24 -5.97
N THR A 18 -16.89 17.06 -6.42
CA THR A 18 -18.07 17.71 -5.81
C THR A 18 -18.68 16.90 -4.66
N THR A 19 -18.19 15.67 -4.46
CA THR A 19 -18.63 14.74 -3.43
C THR A 19 -17.41 14.10 -2.78
N PRO A 20 -17.47 13.74 -1.49
CA PRO A 20 -16.37 13.07 -0.82
C PRO A 20 -16.01 11.76 -1.52
N VAL A 21 -14.72 11.45 -1.61
CA VAL A 21 -14.22 10.27 -2.32
C VAL A 21 -13.97 9.10 -1.38
N ILE A 22 -14.12 7.89 -1.89
CA ILE A 22 -13.67 6.68 -1.20
C ILE A 22 -12.23 6.42 -1.67
N LEU A 23 -11.28 6.46 -0.73
CA LEU A 23 -9.90 6.11 -1.01
C LEU A 23 -9.70 4.62 -0.76
N LEU A 24 -9.16 3.91 -1.75
CA LEU A 24 -8.71 2.53 -1.62
C LEU A 24 -7.21 2.51 -1.92
N ALA A 25 -6.42 2.12 -0.92
CA ALA A 25 -4.99 2.28 -0.95
C ALA A 25 -4.29 0.97 -0.65
N HIS A 26 -3.34 0.58 -1.50
CA HIS A 26 -2.61 -0.68 -1.39
C HIS A 26 -1.17 -0.46 -0.96
N SER A 27 -0.63 -1.32 -0.10
CA SER A 27 0.80 -1.37 0.23
C SER A 27 1.37 0.00 0.63
N PHE A 28 2.40 0.51 -0.05
CA PHE A 28 2.95 1.85 0.21
C PHE A 28 1.95 2.99 -0.05
N GLY A 29 0.99 2.78 -0.97
CA GLY A 29 -0.11 3.71 -1.18
C GLY A 29 -0.95 3.92 0.08
N SER A 30 -1.07 2.90 0.94
CA SER A 30 -1.72 3.01 2.25
C SER A 30 -1.06 4.06 3.13
N PHE A 31 0.27 4.04 3.20
CA PHE A 31 1.05 5.02 3.95
C PHE A 31 0.83 6.44 3.44
N ILE A 32 0.95 6.64 2.12
CA ILE A 32 0.74 7.96 1.49
C ILE A 32 -0.69 8.47 1.74
N SER A 33 -1.69 7.62 1.49
CA SER A 33 -3.10 7.97 1.66
C SER A 33 -3.44 8.26 3.12
N ALA A 34 -2.92 7.49 4.09
CA ALA A 34 -3.13 7.77 5.50
C ALA A 34 -2.59 9.14 5.89
N HIS A 35 -1.36 9.46 5.48
CA HIS A 35 -0.74 10.75 5.77
C HIS A 35 -1.48 11.93 5.14
N PHE A 36 -2.02 11.75 3.93
CA PHE A 36 -2.89 12.73 3.28
C PHE A 36 -4.21 12.89 4.04
N THR A 37 -4.90 11.79 4.36
CA THR A 37 -6.20 11.82 5.04
C THR A 37 -6.13 12.45 6.44
N MET A 38 -5.03 12.26 7.17
CA MET A 38 -4.81 12.93 8.47
C MET A 38 -4.57 14.45 8.35
N ARG A 39 -4.34 14.98 7.15
CA ARG A 39 -3.99 16.39 6.89
C ARG A 39 -5.04 17.15 6.07
N CYS A 40 -5.86 16.44 5.29
CA CYS A 40 -6.87 17.07 4.44
C CYS A 40 -8.11 17.49 5.25
N ASP A 41 -8.97 18.28 4.62
CA ASP A 41 -10.32 18.50 5.15
C ASP A 41 -11.06 17.13 5.20
N PRO A 42 -11.56 16.70 6.39
CA PRO A 42 -12.25 15.41 6.52
C PRO A 42 -13.44 15.25 5.58
N SER A 43 -14.10 16.36 5.20
CA SER A 43 -15.23 16.34 4.28
C SER A 43 -14.88 15.94 2.84
N LEU A 44 -13.58 15.85 2.49
CA LEU A 44 -13.13 15.40 1.18
C LEU A 44 -13.09 13.87 1.06
N VAL A 45 -12.97 13.16 2.17
CA VAL A 45 -12.74 11.71 2.18
C VAL A 45 -13.89 11.03 2.91
N LYS A 46 -14.68 10.24 2.17
CA LYS A 46 -15.82 9.52 2.74
C LYS A 46 -15.38 8.35 3.62
N MET A 47 -14.29 7.68 3.23
CA MET A 47 -13.63 6.60 3.99
C MET A 47 -12.28 6.27 3.36
N LEU A 48 -11.38 5.64 4.12
CA LEU A 48 -10.15 5.04 3.60
C LEU A 48 -10.14 3.53 3.84
N ILE A 49 -9.97 2.76 2.77
CA ILE A 49 -9.78 1.31 2.79
C ILE A 49 -8.30 1.01 2.56
N PHE A 50 -7.66 0.43 3.57
CA PHE A 50 -6.32 -0.13 3.51
C PHE A 50 -6.36 -1.54 2.95
N VAL A 51 -5.62 -1.78 1.87
CA VAL A 51 -5.46 -3.11 1.27
C VAL A 51 -4.02 -3.55 1.48
N ASP A 52 -3.83 -4.55 2.33
CA ASP A 52 -2.53 -5.11 2.71
C ASP A 52 -1.47 -4.01 2.98
N PRO A 53 -1.71 -3.13 3.98
CA PRO A 53 -1.00 -1.87 4.12
C PRO A 53 0.46 -2.06 4.56
N TRP A 54 1.36 -1.35 3.87
CA TRP A 54 2.71 -1.11 4.40
C TRP A 54 2.71 0.13 5.30
N GLY A 55 3.63 0.17 6.26
CA GLY A 55 3.92 1.35 7.08
C GLY A 55 3.18 1.41 8.42
N VAL A 56 2.38 0.39 8.75
CA VAL A 56 1.75 0.29 10.08
C VAL A 56 2.78 -0.06 11.17
N HIS A 57 3.72 -0.94 10.83
CA HIS A 57 4.62 -1.56 11.79
C HIS A 57 5.68 -0.61 12.34
N ARG A 58 5.99 -0.76 13.63
CA ARG A 58 7.15 -0.12 14.25
C ARG A 58 8.40 -0.86 13.79
N GLY A 59 9.39 -0.10 13.36
CA GLY A 59 10.74 -0.64 13.21
C GLY A 59 11.27 -1.10 14.58
N SER A 60 12.16 -2.09 14.57
CA SER A 60 12.80 -2.59 15.79
C SER A 60 14.28 -2.84 15.57
N HIS A 61 15.10 -2.03 16.26
CA HIS A 61 16.55 -2.23 16.35
C HIS A 61 16.93 -3.64 16.82
N LYS A 62 16.11 -4.22 17.70
CA LYS A 62 16.32 -5.57 18.21
C LYS A 62 16.08 -6.61 17.10
N ASN A 63 15.01 -6.43 16.31
CA ASN A 63 14.67 -7.31 15.20
C ASN A 63 15.74 -7.23 14.10
N TYR A 64 16.27 -6.05 13.79
CA TYR A 64 17.38 -5.90 12.85
C TYR A 64 18.68 -6.54 13.34
N LYS A 65 19.04 -6.40 14.63
CA LYS A 65 20.25 -7.07 15.16
C LYS A 65 20.11 -8.59 15.12
N GLN A 66 18.91 -9.10 15.36
CA GLN A 66 18.59 -10.54 15.40
C GLN A 66 18.26 -11.14 14.02
N THR A 67 18.13 -10.32 12.97
CA THR A 67 17.86 -10.81 11.61
C THR A 67 19.06 -11.56 11.03
N THR A 68 18.78 -12.45 10.06
CA THR A 68 19.80 -13.31 9.45
C THR A 68 20.84 -12.50 8.68
N LEU A 69 22.05 -13.05 8.50
CA LEU A 69 23.09 -12.40 7.68
C LEU A 69 22.61 -12.16 6.23
N THR A 70 21.81 -13.07 5.68
CA THR A 70 21.16 -12.91 4.38
C THR A 70 20.25 -11.69 4.36
N ASN A 71 19.40 -11.52 5.38
CA ASN A 71 18.51 -10.36 5.47
C ASN A 71 19.31 -9.06 5.64
N LYS A 72 20.37 -9.06 6.45
CA LYS A 72 21.27 -7.89 6.56
C LYS A 72 21.93 -7.54 5.23
N PHE A 73 22.33 -8.54 4.44
CA PHE A 73 22.89 -8.32 3.11
C PHE A 73 21.84 -7.79 2.12
N LEU A 74 20.62 -8.32 2.12
CA LEU A 74 19.51 -7.81 1.32
C LEU A 74 19.15 -6.37 1.68
N LEU A 75 19.13 -6.04 2.97
CA LEU A 75 18.94 -4.66 3.45
C LEU A 75 20.08 -3.76 3.00
N TYR A 76 21.33 -4.20 3.14
CA TYR A 76 22.48 -3.47 2.62
C TYR A 76 22.36 -3.17 1.12
N LEU A 77 21.94 -4.16 0.32
CA LEU A 77 21.68 -3.96 -1.10
C LEU A 77 20.53 -2.98 -1.35
N PHE A 78 19.43 -3.09 -0.60
CA PHE A 78 18.29 -2.18 -0.69
C PHE A 78 18.69 -0.73 -0.42
N TYR A 79 19.52 -0.47 0.60
CA TYR A 79 19.95 0.91 0.92
C TYR A 79 21.09 1.41 0.01
N SER A 80 22.08 0.57 -0.28
CA SER A 80 23.28 0.97 -1.02
C SER A 80 23.05 1.04 -2.53
N HIS A 81 22.10 0.26 -3.04
CA HIS A 81 21.77 0.21 -4.47
C HIS A 81 20.30 0.54 -4.67
N ARG A 82 19.98 1.11 -5.83
CA ARG A 82 18.59 1.23 -6.28
C ARG A 82 18.13 -0.15 -6.78
N PRO A 83 17.21 -0.86 -6.11
CA PRO A 83 16.85 -2.23 -6.51
C PRO A 83 16.37 -2.33 -7.96
N LEU A 84 15.77 -1.26 -8.51
CA LEU A 84 15.32 -1.22 -9.90
C LEU A 84 16.40 -0.76 -10.89
N SER A 85 17.65 -0.54 -10.45
CA SER A 85 18.75 -0.10 -11.33
C SER A 85 19.15 -1.11 -12.37
N LEU A 86 19.16 -2.39 -12.00
CA LEU A 86 19.37 -3.49 -12.94
C LEU A 86 18.25 -3.53 -13.98
N LEU A 87 17.01 -3.31 -13.54
CA LEU A 87 15.87 -3.25 -14.44
C LEU A 87 15.99 -2.07 -15.41
N ARG A 88 16.28 -0.87 -14.92
CA ARG A 88 16.49 0.33 -15.76
C ARG A 88 17.62 0.15 -16.77
N SER A 89 18.76 -0.37 -16.31
CA SER A 89 19.95 -0.60 -17.16
C SER A 89 19.74 -1.64 -18.25
N SER A 90 18.73 -2.50 -18.13
CA SER A 90 18.44 -3.53 -19.13
C SER A 90 17.81 -3.01 -20.43
N GLY A 91 17.36 -1.75 -20.44
CA GLY A 91 16.87 -1.07 -21.65
C GLY A 91 15.80 -1.90 -22.40
N PRO A 92 15.89 -2.04 -23.73
CA PRO A 92 14.89 -2.78 -24.52
C PRO A 92 14.68 -4.25 -24.12
N ILE A 93 15.62 -4.87 -23.39
CA ILE A 93 15.51 -6.27 -22.92
C ILE A 93 14.71 -6.34 -21.59
N GLY A 94 14.49 -5.22 -20.90
CA GLY A 94 13.83 -5.17 -19.60
C GLY A 94 12.47 -5.84 -19.52
N PRO A 95 11.54 -5.64 -20.47
CA PRO A 95 10.28 -6.36 -20.44
C PRO A 95 10.44 -7.88 -20.53
N TYR A 96 11.44 -8.38 -21.27
CA TYR A 96 11.76 -9.81 -21.29
C TYR A 96 12.22 -10.30 -19.91
N LEU A 97 13.10 -9.54 -19.23
CA LEU A 97 13.57 -9.89 -17.89
C LEU A 97 12.42 -9.87 -16.87
N MET A 98 11.53 -8.88 -16.95
CA MET A 98 10.33 -8.79 -16.10
C MET A 98 9.45 -10.03 -16.21
N ARG A 99 9.23 -10.55 -17.42
CA ARG A 99 8.48 -11.78 -17.62
C ARG A 99 9.12 -12.98 -16.93
N LYS A 100 10.45 -13.06 -16.96
CA LYS A 100 11.19 -14.14 -16.34
C LYS A 100 11.22 -14.05 -14.82
N SER A 101 11.30 -12.83 -14.27
CA SER A 101 11.32 -12.61 -12.82
C SER A 101 9.95 -12.64 -12.16
N ARG A 102 8.90 -12.24 -12.90
CA ARG A 102 7.52 -12.12 -12.41
C ARG A 102 6.51 -12.80 -13.34
N PRO A 103 6.59 -14.14 -13.48
CA PRO A 103 5.63 -14.90 -14.29
C PRO A 103 4.22 -14.86 -13.69
N ASP A 104 4.09 -14.64 -12.38
CA ASP A 104 2.83 -14.48 -11.64
C ASP A 104 1.95 -13.36 -12.22
N LEU A 105 2.55 -12.24 -12.66
CA LEU A 105 1.81 -11.14 -13.29
C LEU A 105 1.08 -11.57 -14.56
N ALA A 106 1.59 -12.54 -15.32
CA ALA A 106 0.84 -13.06 -16.46
C ALA A 106 -0.43 -13.78 -16.01
N ASN A 107 -0.31 -14.59 -14.96
CA ASN A 107 -1.42 -15.40 -14.46
C ASN A 107 -2.53 -14.53 -13.86
N ASN A 108 -2.17 -13.50 -13.09
CA ASN A 108 -3.14 -12.61 -12.43
C ASN A 108 -3.92 -11.73 -13.43
N TRP A 109 -3.39 -11.51 -14.63
CA TRP A 109 -3.97 -10.57 -15.61
C TRP A 109 -4.50 -11.23 -16.89
N LYS A 110 -4.39 -12.56 -17.03
CA LYS A 110 -4.79 -13.31 -18.24
C LYS A 110 -6.26 -13.18 -18.61
N ASP A 111 -7.13 -13.01 -17.62
CA ASP A 111 -8.58 -12.94 -17.83
C ASP A 111 -9.04 -11.50 -18.17
N PHE A 112 -8.16 -10.50 -17.99
CA PHE A 112 -8.44 -9.09 -18.28
C PHE A 112 -7.80 -8.59 -19.57
N LEU A 113 -6.69 -9.22 -20.00
CA LEU A 113 -5.89 -8.77 -21.12
C LEU A 113 -5.82 -9.83 -22.22
N GLY A 114 -6.15 -9.46 -23.46
CA GLY A 114 -5.94 -10.33 -24.62
C GLY A 114 -4.47 -10.68 -24.88
N ASN A 115 -3.54 -9.91 -24.32
CA ASN A 115 -2.11 -10.21 -24.32
C ASN A 115 -1.46 -9.81 -22.99
N VAL A 116 -1.17 -10.80 -22.14
CA VAL A 116 -0.57 -10.61 -20.81
C VAL A 116 0.81 -9.94 -20.83
N LYS A 117 1.54 -9.98 -21.95
CA LYS A 117 2.85 -9.34 -22.08
C LYS A 117 2.77 -7.82 -21.89
N ILE A 118 1.61 -7.24 -22.21
CA ILE A 118 1.35 -5.80 -22.01
C ILE A 118 1.55 -5.42 -20.54
N MET A 119 1.20 -6.30 -19.59
CA MET A 119 1.39 -6.01 -18.17
C MET A 119 2.88 -5.88 -17.79
N HIS A 120 3.74 -6.73 -18.36
CA HIS A 120 5.18 -6.64 -18.15
C HIS A 120 5.79 -5.40 -18.81
N ASP A 121 5.34 -5.06 -20.02
CA ASP A 121 5.77 -3.85 -20.71
C ASP A 121 5.36 -2.61 -19.90
N TYR A 122 4.12 -2.56 -19.42
CA TYR A 122 3.60 -1.48 -18.58
C TYR A 122 4.41 -1.31 -17.29
N ILE A 123 4.57 -2.39 -16.50
CA ILE A 123 5.32 -2.33 -15.24
C ILE A 123 6.78 -1.95 -15.50
N TYR A 124 7.40 -2.49 -16.55
CA TYR A 124 8.75 -2.10 -16.92
C TYR A 124 8.83 -0.59 -17.17
N HIS A 125 7.97 -0.04 -18.04
CA HIS A 125 8.02 1.38 -18.39
C HIS A 125 7.65 2.31 -17.23
N CYS A 126 6.75 1.91 -16.33
CA CYS A 126 6.50 2.64 -15.08
C CYS A 126 7.75 2.77 -14.18
N ASN A 127 8.70 1.83 -14.29
CA ASN A 127 9.88 1.75 -13.45
C ASN A 127 11.20 2.02 -14.22
N ALA A 128 11.13 2.23 -15.52
CA ALA A 128 12.30 2.44 -16.39
C ALA A 128 12.79 3.89 -16.38
N LEU A 129 11.97 4.83 -15.90
CA LEU A 129 12.24 6.26 -15.96
C LEU A 129 13.27 6.70 -14.91
N GLU A 130 14.04 7.72 -15.30
CA GLU A 130 14.98 8.45 -14.45
C GLU A 130 14.51 9.92 -14.33
N PRO A 131 14.59 10.53 -13.13
CA PRO A 131 15.06 9.95 -11.87
C PRO A 131 14.07 8.91 -11.29
N PRO A 132 14.51 7.96 -10.45
CA PRO A 132 13.70 6.83 -10.02
C PRO A 132 12.89 7.19 -8.77
N MET A 133 11.98 8.15 -8.93
CA MET A 133 11.33 8.83 -7.83
C MET A 133 10.57 7.90 -6.88
N GLY A 134 9.97 6.82 -7.39
CA GLY A 134 9.19 5.89 -6.57
C GLY A 134 10.02 5.13 -5.54
N GLU A 135 11.14 4.53 -5.95
CA GLU A 135 12.01 3.78 -5.02
C GLU A 135 12.80 4.72 -4.09
N GLU A 136 13.17 5.92 -4.55
CA GLU A 136 13.81 6.93 -3.71
C GLU A 136 12.85 7.45 -2.63
N LEU A 137 11.60 7.73 -3.01
CA LEU A 137 10.57 8.14 -2.07
C LEU A 137 10.31 7.04 -1.04
N PHE A 138 10.13 5.79 -1.48
CA PHE A 138 9.91 4.67 -0.59
C PHE A 138 11.05 4.53 0.43
N LYS A 139 12.31 4.58 -0.04
CA LYS A 139 13.50 4.53 0.83
C LYS A 139 13.54 5.65 1.87
N VAL A 140 13.19 6.88 1.49
CA VAL A 140 13.16 8.02 2.43
C VAL A 140 12.07 7.85 3.49
N CYS A 141 10.99 7.14 3.17
CA CYS A 141 9.96 6.76 4.13
C CYS A 141 10.33 5.52 4.97
N CYS A 142 11.44 4.84 4.65
CA CYS A 142 11.91 3.69 5.39
C CYS A 142 12.93 4.07 6.46
N HIS A 143 12.78 3.47 7.63
CA HIS A 143 13.85 3.28 8.59
C HIS A 143 14.76 2.11 8.15
N TYR A 144 15.96 1.93 8.70
CA TYR A 144 16.98 0.98 8.16
C TYR A 144 16.53 -0.49 8.07
N ASP A 145 15.42 -0.87 8.69
CA ASP A 145 14.80 -2.20 8.63
C ASP A 145 13.60 -2.28 7.69
N VAL A 146 13.38 -1.26 6.84
CA VAL A 146 12.28 -1.13 5.87
C VAL A 146 10.91 -0.94 6.54
N ALA A 147 10.89 -0.71 7.86
CA ALA A 147 9.71 -0.18 8.54
C ALA A 147 9.50 1.30 8.23
N ALA A 148 8.30 1.84 8.44
CA ALA A 148 8.06 3.26 8.22
C ALA A 148 8.83 4.11 9.25
N THR A 149 9.36 5.25 8.81
CA THR A 149 9.96 6.25 9.69
C THR A 149 8.95 6.88 10.65
N GLU A 150 7.67 6.88 10.28
CA GLU A 150 6.56 7.41 11.06
C GLU A 150 5.43 6.35 11.08
N PRO A 151 5.55 5.30 11.90
CA PRO A 151 4.62 4.17 11.87
C PRO A 151 3.16 4.59 12.04
N LEU A 152 2.26 4.08 11.18
CA LEU A 152 0.86 4.49 11.22
C LEU A 152 0.19 4.17 12.56
N GLN A 153 0.61 3.10 13.24
CA GLN A 153 0.09 2.77 14.56
C GLN A 153 0.44 3.80 15.65
N ASP A 154 1.44 4.64 15.44
CA ASP A 154 1.84 5.70 16.37
C ASP A 154 1.08 7.01 16.10
N VAL A 155 0.74 7.28 14.84
CA VAL A 155 0.19 8.58 14.43
C VAL A 155 -1.31 8.58 14.16
N MET A 156 -1.88 7.47 13.68
CA MET A 156 -3.32 7.40 13.38
C MET A 156 -4.20 7.61 14.62
N PRO A 157 -3.94 7.00 15.80
CA PRO A 157 -4.83 7.16 16.95
C PRO A 157 -5.01 8.63 17.41
N THR A 158 -4.03 9.49 17.12
CA THR A 158 -4.01 10.88 17.58
C THR A 158 -4.42 11.89 16.49
N HIS A 159 -4.11 11.62 15.22
CA HIS A 159 -4.33 12.58 14.12
C HIS A 159 -5.50 12.21 13.21
N TRP A 160 -6.08 11.01 13.34
CA TRP A 160 -7.18 10.59 12.48
C TRP A 160 -8.49 11.27 12.88
N SER A 161 -9.27 11.72 11.88
CA SER A 161 -10.62 12.25 12.13
C SER A 161 -11.62 11.11 12.35
N LYS A 162 -12.42 11.20 13.42
CA LYS A 162 -13.51 10.23 13.69
C LYS A 162 -14.62 10.26 12.64
N GLU A 163 -14.70 11.32 11.84
CA GLU A 163 -15.65 11.46 10.74
C GLU A 163 -15.32 10.53 9.56
N ILE A 164 -14.08 10.02 9.49
CA ILE A 164 -13.60 9.21 8.37
C ILE A 164 -13.46 7.75 8.83
N PRO A 165 -14.37 6.86 8.43
CA PRO A 165 -14.24 5.44 8.71
C PRO A 165 -13.00 4.81 8.08
N ILE A 166 -12.56 3.73 8.71
CA ILE A 166 -11.36 2.99 8.33
C ILE A 166 -11.73 1.55 7.96
N GLY A 167 -11.34 1.12 6.77
CA GLY A 167 -11.41 -0.26 6.34
C GLY A 167 -10.03 -0.90 6.28
N PHE A 168 -9.89 -2.16 6.67
CA PHE A 168 -8.69 -2.96 6.43
C PHE A 168 -9.06 -4.26 5.72
N ILE A 169 -8.43 -4.53 4.58
CA ILE A 169 -8.55 -5.78 3.81
C ILE A 169 -7.16 -6.39 3.69
N PHE A 170 -7.00 -7.60 4.21
CA PHE A 170 -5.72 -8.33 4.17
C PHE A 170 -5.77 -9.51 3.20
N GLY A 171 -4.63 -9.88 2.62
CA GLY A 171 -4.49 -11.17 1.97
C GLY A 171 -4.25 -12.28 3.00
N GLU A 172 -5.00 -13.37 2.95
CA GLU A 172 -4.86 -14.50 3.88
C GLU A 172 -3.43 -15.08 3.92
N THR A 173 -2.76 -15.13 2.77
CA THR A 173 -1.41 -15.69 2.62
C THR A 173 -0.37 -14.61 2.35
N SER A 174 -0.66 -13.35 2.72
CA SER A 174 0.28 -12.25 2.54
C SER A 174 1.60 -12.51 3.26
N CYS A 175 2.69 -12.03 2.65
CA CYS A 175 4.01 -12.03 3.28
C CYS A 175 4.15 -10.96 4.36
N TYR A 176 3.20 -10.03 4.45
CA TYR A 176 3.12 -9.04 5.52
C TYR A 176 2.31 -9.58 6.69
N ASP A 177 2.84 -9.39 7.90
CA ASP A 177 2.13 -9.76 9.12
C ASP A 177 0.93 -8.82 9.34
N ALA A 178 -0.26 -9.39 9.48
CA ALA A 178 -1.48 -8.63 9.76
C ALA A 178 -1.71 -8.40 11.26
N THR A 179 -0.88 -8.95 12.15
CA THR A 179 -1.07 -8.85 13.61
C THR A 179 -1.07 -7.40 14.11
N GLU A 180 -0.05 -6.58 13.78
CA GLU A 180 -0.04 -5.18 14.23
C GLU A 180 -1.14 -4.32 13.57
N PRO A 181 -1.41 -4.41 12.26
CA PRO A 181 -2.56 -3.75 11.65
C PRO A 181 -3.91 -4.11 12.27
N LYS A 182 -4.14 -5.39 12.60
CA LYS A 182 -5.37 -5.82 13.28
C LYS A 182 -5.43 -5.28 14.72
N ALA A 183 -4.31 -5.28 15.44
CA ALA A 183 -4.23 -4.67 16.76
C ALA A 183 -4.49 -3.16 16.75
N LEU A 184 -4.00 -2.45 15.72
CA LEU A 184 -4.32 -1.03 15.50
C LEU A 184 -5.82 -0.84 15.24
N ALA A 185 -6.43 -1.65 14.39
CA ALA A 185 -7.87 -1.60 14.12
C ALA A 185 -8.69 -1.78 15.41
N ASP A 186 -8.33 -2.77 16.25
CA ASP A 186 -8.96 -3.01 17.54
C ASP A 186 -8.80 -1.84 18.52
N LEU A 187 -7.60 -1.23 18.56
CA LEU A 187 -7.32 -0.06 19.39
C LEU A 187 -8.21 1.13 18.96
N MET A 188 -8.23 1.43 17.67
CA MET A 188 -9.04 2.53 17.13
C MET A 188 -10.54 2.27 17.35
N GLY A 189 -11.01 1.04 17.18
CA GLY A 189 -12.40 0.68 17.50
C GLY A 189 -12.76 0.98 18.96
N LYS A 190 -11.87 0.64 19.90
CA LYS A 190 -12.06 0.94 21.35
C LYS A 190 -12.06 2.44 21.65
N ASP A 191 -11.30 3.22 20.89
CA ASP A 191 -11.24 4.68 21.01
C ASP A 191 -12.42 5.39 20.31
N GLY A 192 -13.40 4.64 19.80
CA GLY A 192 -14.64 5.14 19.24
C GLY A 192 -14.54 5.59 17.78
N PHE A 193 -13.59 5.03 17.02
CA PHE A 193 -13.54 5.17 15.57
C PHE A 193 -14.39 4.10 14.88
N THR A 194 -14.98 4.42 13.73
CA THR A 194 -15.66 3.42 12.88
C THR A 194 -14.61 2.65 12.10
N VAL A 195 -14.37 1.39 12.48
CA VAL A 195 -13.36 0.53 11.86
C VAL A 195 -13.96 -0.81 11.45
N ALA A 196 -13.61 -1.29 10.26
CA ALA A 196 -13.94 -2.63 9.78
C ALA A 196 -12.70 -3.36 9.28
N VAL A 197 -12.64 -4.66 9.52
CA VAL A 197 -11.53 -5.54 9.10
C VAL A 197 -12.09 -6.73 8.34
N ASP A 198 -11.46 -7.07 7.22
CA ASP A 198 -11.79 -8.23 6.42
C ASP A 198 -10.50 -8.91 5.89
N THR A 199 -10.64 -10.13 5.37
CA THR A 199 -9.53 -10.92 4.83
C THR A 199 -9.99 -11.66 3.57
N VAL A 200 -9.19 -11.56 2.50
CA VAL A 200 -9.45 -12.24 1.24
C VAL A 200 -8.74 -13.60 1.24
N PRO A 201 -9.49 -14.72 1.18
CA PRO A 201 -8.92 -16.06 1.11
C PRO A 201 -8.10 -16.27 -0.17
N ASN A 202 -7.09 -17.13 -0.07
CA ASN A 202 -6.19 -17.51 -1.17
C ASN A 202 -5.50 -16.32 -1.87
N ALA A 203 -5.31 -15.21 -1.16
CA ALA A 203 -4.66 -14.02 -1.69
C ALA A 203 -3.41 -13.65 -0.90
N GLY A 204 -2.33 -13.30 -1.60
CA GLY A 204 -1.09 -12.82 -1.01
C GLY A 204 -1.10 -11.30 -0.90
N HIS A 205 0.05 -10.67 -1.10
CA HIS A 205 0.16 -9.21 -1.02
C HIS A 205 -0.57 -8.48 -2.16
N GLN A 206 -0.69 -9.07 -3.35
CA GLN A 206 -1.36 -8.46 -4.50
C GLN A 206 -2.86 -8.80 -4.50
N VAL A 207 -3.51 -8.55 -3.36
CA VAL A 207 -4.84 -9.04 -2.99
C VAL A 207 -5.87 -8.86 -4.12
N PHE A 208 -5.89 -7.68 -4.73
CA PHE A 208 -6.83 -7.28 -5.78
C PHE A 208 -6.63 -8.02 -7.11
N SER A 209 -5.51 -8.71 -7.29
CA SER A 209 -5.19 -9.47 -8.51
C SER A 209 -5.04 -10.97 -8.26
N ASP A 210 -4.78 -11.38 -7.01
CA ASP A 210 -4.64 -12.78 -6.63
C ASP A 210 -6.01 -13.48 -6.52
N ASN A 211 -7.03 -12.80 -5.97
CA ASN A 211 -8.41 -13.29 -5.92
C ASN A 211 -9.42 -12.17 -6.16
N VAL A 212 -9.63 -11.83 -7.44
CA VAL A 212 -10.37 -10.63 -7.87
C VAL A 212 -11.83 -10.66 -7.43
N THR A 213 -12.53 -11.78 -7.63
CA THR A 213 -13.96 -11.92 -7.30
C THR A 213 -14.18 -11.64 -5.83
N GLU A 214 -13.40 -12.31 -4.99
CA GLU A 214 -13.51 -12.20 -3.55
C GLU A 214 -13.09 -10.82 -3.06
N PHE A 215 -11.98 -10.26 -3.57
CA PHE A 215 -11.55 -8.91 -3.21
C PHE A 215 -12.63 -7.87 -3.50
N ASN A 216 -13.25 -7.93 -4.68
CA ASN A 216 -14.32 -7.01 -5.06
C ASN A 216 -15.55 -7.15 -4.15
N GLU A 217 -15.92 -8.38 -3.79
CA GLU A 217 -17.03 -8.65 -2.87
C GLU A 217 -16.73 -8.09 -1.46
N ARG A 218 -15.53 -8.35 -0.91
CA ARG A 218 -15.13 -7.82 0.40
C ARG A 218 -15.07 -6.29 0.41
N ALA A 219 -14.49 -5.68 -0.63
CA ALA A 219 -14.44 -4.23 -0.76
C ALA A 219 -15.84 -3.61 -0.86
N TYR A 220 -16.74 -4.19 -1.66
CA TYR A 220 -18.12 -3.73 -1.79
C TYR A 220 -18.88 -3.83 -0.46
N ASN A 221 -18.82 -4.98 0.21
CA ASN A 221 -19.48 -5.20 1.49
C ASN A 221 -18.94 -4.27 2.57
N MET A 222 -17.62 -4.02 2.59
CA MET A 222 -17.00 -3.07 3.52
C MET A 222 -17.54 -1.66 3.34
N ILE A 223 -17.69 -1.20 2.10
CA ILE A 223 -18.28 0.12 1.80
C ILE A 223 -19.73 0.18 2.30
N GLN A 224 -20.55 -0.83 1.98
CA GLN A 224 -21.96 -0.87 2.40
C GLN A 224 -22.12 -0.91 3.92
N ASN A 225 -21.35 -1.77 4.61
CA ASN A 225 -21.44 -1.95 6.05
C ASN A 225 -21.01 -0.70 6.81
N ILE A 226 -19.94 -0.04 6.36
CA ILE A 226 -19.49 1.22 6.97
C ILE A 226 -20.52 2.33 6.78
N GLU A 227 -21.18 2.41 5.63
CA GLU A 227 -22.28 3.37 5.43
C GLU A 227 -23.47 3.11 6.36
N LEU A 228 -23.75 1.86 6.70
CA LEU A 228 -24.78 1.50 7.68
C LEU A 228 -24.38 1.89 9.11
N LEU A 229 -23.11 1.78 9.48
CA LEU A 229 -22.59 2.17 10.80
C LEU A 229 -22.59 3.69 11.04
N LEU A 230 -22.69 4.48 9.97
CA LEU A 230 -22.73 5.95 10.03
C LEU A 230 -24.16 6.53 10.10
N ARG A 231 -25.20 5.71 9.99
CA ARG A 231 -26.62 6.12 10.10
C ARG A 231 -27.14 5.92 11.51
#